data_AF-A0A958D989-F1
#
_entry.id   AF-A0A958D989-F1
#
_cell.length_a   1.000
_cell.length_b   1.000
_cell.length_c   1.000
_cell.angle_alpha   90.00
_cell.angle_beta   90.00
_cell.angle_gamma   90.00
#
_symmetry.space_group_name_H-M   'P 1'
#
loop_
_entity.id
_entity.type
_entity.pdbx_description
1 polymer ?
#
loop_
_entity_poly.entity_id
_entity_poly.type
_entity_poly.pdbx_seq_one_letter_code
_entity_poly.pdbx_strand_id
1 'polypeptide(L)'
;MTQHSRHLLLKIRKQARLLALLMLLLTLLPPAGSYAQQEPVDVQAVFDAMSVADRVGQLFVVSFDGADPAPDSAIAELIRDYRIGGVVLNSANDNFRNVNADGSQADTPEQLISLANRLQALAFDGALPPAESLNPLTTDIRPLPLPDGRGVTLPLLIGIQQEGDGFPNSALRSGYTPLPSNMALGATWNPVDAAAAGKIVGQELAGSGVNMLLGPALDVLDAPRADPKTSLGVRSFGGSPYWVGRLGK
;
A
#
# COMPACT_ATOMS: atom_id res chain seq x y z
N MET A 1 -74.27 1.06 -3.32
CA MET A 1 -72.84 1.30 -3.62
C MET A 1 -72.42 0.36 -4.73
N THR A 2 -72.12 0.92 -5.90
CA THR A 2 -71.94 0.23 -7.18
C THR A 2 -70.63 -0.54 -7.24
N GLN A 3 -70.60 -1.60 -8.06
CA GLN A 3 -69.45 -2.50 -8.27
C GLN A 3 -68.15 -1.75 -8.61
N HIS A 4 -68.28 -0.56 -9.21
CA HIS A 4 -67.20 0.36 -9.55
C HIS A 4 -66.45 0.91 -8.32
N SER A 5 -67.18 1.27 -7.25
CA SER A 5 -66.57 1.82 -6.03
C SER A 5 -65.75 0.78 -5.25
N ARG A 6 -66.18 -0.49 -5.28
CA ARG A 6 -65.44 -1.61 -4.64
C ARG A 6 -64.12 -1.91 -5.34
N HIS A 7 -64.08 -1.78 -6.67
CA HIS A 7 -62.86 -2.02 -7.45
C HIS A 7 -61.81 -0.90 -7.26
N LEU A 8 -62.26 0.33 -7.07
CA LEU A 8 -61.37 1.48 -6.78
C LEU A 8 -60.74 1.36 -5.38
N LEU A 9 -61.54 1.02 -4.37
CA LEU A 9 -61.08 0.79 -2.99
C LEU A 9 -60.06 -0.36 -2.89
N LEU A 10 -60.20 -1.41 -3.70
CA LEU A 10 -59.23 -2.51 -3.72
C LEU A 10 -57.89 -2.10 -4.33
N LYS A 11 -57.89 -1.25 -5.38
CA LYS A 11 -56.67 -0.71 -6.00
C LYS A 11 -55.90 0.18 -5.02
N ILE A 12 -56.60 1.06 -4.30
CA ILE A 12 -55.99 1.95 -3.30
C ILE A 12 -55.36 1.14 -2.16
N ARG A 13 -56.03 0.10 -1.64
CA ARG A 13 -55.48 -0.76 -0.59
C ARG A 13 -54.25 -1.55 -1.06
N LYS A 14 -54.22 -1.99 -2.32
CA LYS A 14 -53.04 -2.66 -2.90
C LYS A 14 -51.86 -1.70 -3.06
N GLN A 15 -52.10 -0.47 -3.52
CA GLN A 15 -51.06 0.56 -3.62
C GLN A 15 -50.52 0.98 -2.25
N ALA A 16 -51.40 1.13 -1.25
CA ALA A 16 -50.99 1.44 0.13
C ALA A 16 -50.14 0.31 0.75
N ARG A 17 -50.48 -0.96 0.50
CA ARG A 17 -49.67 -2.10 0.93
C ARG A 17 -48.31 -2.15 0.22
N LEU A 18 -48.27 -1.87 -1.08
CA LEU A 18 -47.02 -1.82 -1.84
C LEU A 18 -46.09 -0.70 -1.32
N LEU A 19 -46.64 0.49 -1.05
CA LEU A 19 -45.92 1.62 -0.47
C LEU A 19 -45.40 1.32 0.94
N ALA A 20 -46.21 0.68 1.79
CA ALA A 20 -45.78 0.27 3.13
C ALA A 20 -44.65 -0.78 3.08
N LEU A 21 -44.72 -1.73 2.13
CA LEU A 21 -43.68 -2.74 1.93
C LEU A 21 -42.38 -2.12 1.39
N LEU A 22 -42.49 -1.14 0.49
CA LEU A 22 -41.34 -0.38 -0.03
C LEU A 22 -40.66 0.44 1.08
N MET A 23 -41.44 1.10 1.94
CA MET A 23 -40.89 1.83 3.09
C MET A 23 -40.21 0.90 4.10
N LEU A 24 -40.80 -0.26 4.38
CA LEU A 24 -40.18 -1.26 5.25
C LEU A 24 -38.87 -1.80 4.65
N LEU A 25 -38.82 -2.01 3.33
CA LEU A 25 -37.61 -2.44 2.62
C LEU A 25 -36.51 -1.36 2.68
N LEU A 26 -36.89 -0.07 2.63
CA LEU A 26 -35.96 1.05 2.77
C LEU A 26 -35.35 1.15 4.18
N THR A 27 -36.08 0.76 5.22
CA THR A 27 -35.57 0.73 6.61
C THR A 27 -34.65 -0.45 6.93
N LEU A 28 -34.62 -1.46 6.06
CA LEU A 28 -33.74 -2.63 6.15
C LEU A 28 -32.43 -2.45 5.37
N LEU A 29 -32.27 -1.36 4.60
CA LEU A 29 -30.96 -1.01 4.09
C LEU A 29 -30.09 -0.56 5.27
N PRO A 30 -28.91 -1.16 5.50
CA PRO A 30 -27.95 -0.57 6.43
C PRO A 30 -27.70 0.88 5.99
N PRO A 31 -27.50 1.82 6.93
CA PRO A 31 -27.07 3.16 6.53
C PRO A 31 -25.86 2.95 5.63
N ALA A 32 -25.91 3.49 4.40
CA ALA A 32 -24.72 3.60 3.58
C ALA A 32 -23.69 4.26 4.49
N GLY A 33 -22.66 3.50 4.86
CA GLY A 33 -21.63 3.97 5.77
C GLY A 33 -21.22 5.33 5.25
N SER A 34 -21.43 6.35 6.08
CA SER A 34 -20.87 7.65 5.81
C SER A 34 -19.36 7.41 5.85
N TYR A 35 -18.74 7.18 4.69
CA TYR A 35 -17.35 7.51 4.52
C TYR A 35 -17.32 8.99 4.85
N ALA A 36 -16.94 9.30 6.09
CA ALA A 36 -16.66 10.66 6.49
C ALA A 36 -15.78 11.23 5.38
N GLN A 37 -16.29 12.24 4.69
CA GLN A 37 -15.57 12.95 3.66
C GLN A 37 -14.35 13.54 4.38
N GLN A 38 -13.22 12.81 4.33
CA GLN A 38 -11.99 13.19 5.01
C GLN A 38 -11.61 14.56 4.45
N GLU A 39 -11.57 15.58 5.31
CA GLU A 39 -11.06 16.88 4.89
C GLU A 39 -9.66 16.69 4.28
N PRO A 40 -9.40 17.31 3.11
CA PRO A 40 -8.09 17.21 2.48
C PRO A 40 -7.04 17.77 3.43
N VAL A 41 -5.95 17.01 3.61
CA VAL A 41 -4.81 17.46 4.41
C VAL A 41 -4.23 18.72 3.79
N ASP A 42 -4.12 19.79 4.58
CA ASP A 42 -3.43 21.02 4.16
C ASP A 42 -1.91 20.81 4.22
N VAL A 43 -1.34 20.49 3.05
CA VAL A 43 0.11 20.26 2.89
C VAL A 43 0.92 21.50 3.27
N GLN A 44 0.40 22.71 3.00
CA GLN A 44 1.12 23.94 3.31
C GLN A 44 1.18 24.16 4.82
N ALA A 45 0.06 23.96 5.53
CA ALA A 45 0.04 24.04 6.98
C ALA A 45 0.97 23.00 7.63
N VAL A 46 1.01 21.78 7.10
CA VAL A 46 1.94 20.72 7.55
C VAL A 46 3.39 21.15 7.33
N PHE A 47 3.72 21.67 6.16
CA PHE A 47 5.07 22.14 5.83
C PHE A 47 5.51 23.33 6.70
N ASP A 48 4.60 24.28 6.95
CA ASP A 48 4.87 25.47 7.77
C ASP A 48 5.05 25.13 9.25
N ALA A 49 4.41 24.06 9.71
CA ALA A 49 4.57 23.54 11.07
C ALA A 49 5.89 22.76 11.29
N MET A 50 6.60 22.36 10.23
CA MET A 50 7.87 21.64 10.33
C MET A 50 9.05 22.55 10.67
N SER A 51 9.97 22.06 11.49
CA SER A 51 11.30 22.65 11.63
C SER A 51 12.13 22.42 10.36
N VAL A 52 13.23 23.17 10.21
CA VAL A 52 14.18 22.94 9.10
C VAL A 52 14.77 21.52 9.17
N ALA A 53 15.04 21.02 10.36
CA ALA A 53 15.55 19.67 10.55
C ALA A 53 14.54 18.61 10.08
N ASP A 54 13.26 18.78 10.42
CA ASP A 54 12.21 17.86 9.95
C ASP A 54 12.11 17.86 8.43
N ARG A 55 12.14 19.05 7.80
CA ARG A 55 12.11 19.18 6.34
C ARG A 55 13.29 18.47 5.68
N VAL A 56 14.47 18.54 6.28
CA VAL A 56 15.65 17.82 5.81
C VAL A 56 15.48 16.31 6.01
N GLY A 57 14.97 15.87 7.16
CA GLY A 57 14.66 14.46 7.43
C GLY A 57 13.73 13.86 6.38
N GLN A 58 12.68 14.59 5.97
CA GLN A 58 11.74 14.15 4.95
C GLN A 58 12.36 13.91 3.56
N LEU A 59 13.59 14.37 3.30
CA LEU A 59 14.32 14.09 2.05
C LEU A 59 15.01 12.72 2.04
N PHE A 60 15.08 12.04 3.19
CA PHE A 60 15.77 10.76 3.32
C PHE A 60 14.80 9.58 3.31
N VAL A 61 15.11 8.61 2.43
CA VAL A 61 14.55 7.26 2.46
C VAL A 61 15.72 6.30 2.64
N VAL A 62 15.73 5.54 3.74
CA VAL A 62 16.92 4.77 4.18
C VAL A 62 16.66 3.27 4.20
N SER A 63 17.70 2.47 3.94
CA SER A 63 17.69 1.06 4.29
C SER A 63 18.27 0.86 5.69
N PHE A 64 17.89 -0.23 6.35
CA PHE A 64 18.41 -0.61 7.67
C PHE A 64 18.44 -2.13 7.80
N ASP A 65 19.20 -2.63 8.77
CA ASP A 65 19.35 -4.07 9.03
C ASP A 65 18.46 -4.55 10.18
N GLY A 66 17.95 -5.77 10.04
CA GLY A 66 17.12 -6.46 11.03
C GLY A 66 15.61 -6.25 10.84
N ALA A 67 14.83 -7.08 11.52
CA ALA A 67 13.36 -7.09 11.48
C ALA A 67 12.71 -6.49 12.74
N ASP A 68 13.50 -5.98 13.68
CA ASP A 68 13.03 -5.51 14.98
C ASP A 68 13.35 -4.02 15.20
N PRO A 69 12.38 -3.11 14.95
CA PRO A 69 12.56 -1.68 15.20
C PRO A 69 12.28 -1.38 16.68
N ALA A 70 13.12 -1.94 17.57
CA ALA A 70 13.03 -1.66 19.00
C ALA A 70 13.28 -0.16 19.29
N PRO A 71 12.73 0.44 20.36
CA PRO A 71 12.89 1.87 20.65
C PRO A 71 14.35 2.35 20.80
N ASP A 72 15.29 1.46 21.09
CA ASP A 72 16.73 1.74 21.20
C ASP A 72 17.52 1.40 19.92
N SER A 73 16.85 0.96 18.86
CA SER A 73 17.47 0.65 17.57
C SER A 73 17.87 1.92 16.80
N ALA A 74 18.90 1.79 15.96
CA ALA A 74 19.35 2.89 15.10
C ALA A 74 18.24 3.39 14.16
N ILE A 75 17.37 2.50 13.66
CA ILE A 75 16.25 2.92 12.82
C ILE A 75 15.20 3.71 13.61
N ALA A 76 14.98 3.37 14.89
CA ALA A 76 14.07 4.14 15.75
C ALA A 76 14.61 5.55 16.06
N GLU A 77 15.92 5.72 16.19
CA GLU A 77 16.58 7.03 16.28
C GLU A 77 16.33 7.85 14.99
N LEU A 78 16.57 7.26 13.81
CA LEU A 78 16.35 7.93 12.54
C LEU A 78 14.88 8.36 12.35
N ILE A 79 13.92 7.53 12.76
CA ILE A 79 12.48 7.82 12.61
C ILE A 79 12.01 8.87 13.61
N ARG A 80 12.37 8.74 14.89
CA ARG A 80 11.85 9.62 15.95
C ARG A 80 12.61 10.93 16.06
N ASP A 81 13.94 10.87 15.99
CA ASP A 81 14.79 12.03 16.28
C ASP A 81 15.15 12.80 15.00
N TYR A 82 15.46 12.08 13.91
CA TYR A 82 15.79 12.69 12.62
C TYR A 82 14.61 12.84 11.66
N ARG A 83 13.44 12.28 12.00
CA ARG A 83 12.18 12.43 11.26
C ARG A 83 12.34 12.13 9.76
N ILE A 84 12.98 11.00 9.45
CA ILE A 84 13.17 10.56 8.06
C ILE A 84 11.84 10.41 7.32
N GLY A 85 11.86 10.60 5.99
CA GLY A 85 10.66 10.50 5.14
C GLY A 85 10.23 9.05 4.88
N GLY A 86 11.16 8.10 4.93
CA GLY A 86 10.81 6.70 4.70
C GLY A 86 11.93 5.68 4.86
N VAL A 87 11.57 4.43 4.65
CA VAL A 87 12.47 3.28 4.71
C VAL A 87 12.31 2.39 3.47
N VAL A 88 13.35 1.66 3.10
CA VAL A 88 13.30 0.60 2.08
C VAL A 88 13.53 -0.74 2.76
N LEU A 89 12.59 -1.67 2.59
CA LEU A 89 12.67 -3.02 3.14
C LEU A 89 13.31 -3.97 2.13
N ASN A 90 14.18 -4.85 2.62
CA ASN A 90 14.83 -5.87 1.80
C ASN A 90 15.09 -7.15 2.60
N SER A 91 14.89 -8.32 1.99
CA SER A 91 15.30 -9.59 2.58
C SER A 91 16.81 -9.71 2.80
N ALA A 92 17.62 -9.03 1.98
CA ALA A 92 19.08 -9.04 2.12
C ALA A 92 19.57 -8.34 3.39
N ASN A 93 18.76 -7.44 3.95
CA ASN A 93 19.02 -6.73 5.19
C ASN A 93 18.37 -7.41 6.40
N ASP A 94 17.92 -8.66 6.26
CA ASP A 94 17.17 -9.38 7.31
C ASP A 94 15.91 -8.64 7.80
N ASN A 95 15.31 -7.74 7.00
CA ASN A 95 14.04 -7.09 7.37
C ASN A 95 12.87 -8.09 7.37
N PHE A 96 12.94 -9.10 6.51
CA PHE A 96 11.97 -10.19 6.41
C PHE A 96 12.59 -11.40 5.72
N ARG A 97 11.94 -12.55 5.87
CA ARG A 97 12.40 -13.81 5.28
C ARG A 97 11.33 -14.47 4.45
N ASN A 98 11.76 -15.08 3.34
CA ASN A 98 10.92 -15.89 2.47
C ASN A 98 10.98 -17.40 2.82
N VAL A 99 12.03 -17.81 3.54
CA VAL A 99 12.28 -19.20 3.94
C VAL A 99 12.79 -19.19 5.37
N ASN A 100 12.30 -20.11 6.19
CA ASN A 100 12.70 -20.31 7.58
C ASN A 100 14.06 -21.02 7.67
N ALA A 101 14.67 -21.04 8.86
CA ALA A 101 15.96 -21.69 9.09
C ALA A 101 15.93 -23.21 8.84
N ASP A 102 14.77 -23.85 8.95
CA ASP A 102 14.54 -25.27 8.67
C ASP A 102 14.24 -25.56 7.18
N GLY A 103 14.26 -24.54 6.32
CA GLY A 103 13.96 -24.65 4.89
C GLY A 103 12.47 -24.60 4.55
N SER A 104 11.58 -24.48 5.54
CA SER A 104 10.14 -24.32 5.30
C SER A 104 9.81 -22.91 4.80
N GLN A 105 8.65 -22.78 4.16
CA GLN A 105 8.16 -21.50 3.66
C GLN A 105 7.82 -20.56 4.84
N ALA A 106 8.38 -19.35 4.85
CA ALA A 106 8.14 -18.38 5.92
C ALA A 106 6.85 -17.58 5.70
N ASP A 107 6.17 -17.14 6.76
CA ASP A 107 5.04 -16.22 6.64
C ASP A 107 5.55 -14.78 6.44
N THR A 108 5.91 -14.45 5.20
CA THR A 108 6.41 -13.11 4.86
C THR A 108 5.34 -12.02 4.99
N PRO A 109 4.05 -12.24 4.61
CA PRO A 109 3.00 -11.26 4.84
C PRO A 109 2.85 -10.86 6.31
N GLU A 110 2.81 -11.82 7.23
CA GLU A 110 2.69 -11.52 8.67
C GLU A 110 3.89 -10.72 9.18
N GLN A 111 5.12 -11.11 8.80
CA GLN A 111 6.35 -10.39 9.14
C GLN A 111 6.31 -8.93 8.67
N LEU A 112 5.87 -8.70 7.43
CA LEU A 112 5.77 -7.36 6.85
C LEU A 112 4.72 -6.50 7.53
N ILE A 113 3.53 -7.05 7.79
CA ILE A 113 2.47 -6.31 8.50
C ILE A 113 2.96 -5.91 9.88
N SER A 114 3.57 -6.84 10.62
CA SER A 114 4.14 -6.58 11.94
C SER A 114 5.19 -5.47 11.87
N LEU A 115 6.17 -5.58 10.97
CA LEU A 115 7.25 -4.62 10.83
C LEU A 115 6.72 -3.24 10.40
N ALA A 116 5.86 -3.19 9.39
CA ALA A 116 5.29 -1.95 8.88
C ALA A 116 4.49 -1.21 9.95
N ASN A 117 3.62 -1.91 10.69
CA ASN A 117 2.84 -1.29 11.77
C ASN A 117 3.74 -0.75 12.88
N ARG A 118 4.82 -1.46 13.24
CA ARG A 118 5.77 -1.01 14.27
C ARG A 118 6.60 0.19 13.82
N LEU A 119 7.04 0.23 12.57
CA LEU A 119 7.73 1.38 11.98
C LEU A 119 6.80 2.60 11.93
N GLN A 120 5.55 2.42 11.51
CA GLN A 120 4.57 3.51 11.52
C GLN A 120 4.31 3.99 12.97
N ALA A 121 4.22 3.09 13.95
CA ALA A 121 4.07 3.47 15.36
C ALA A 121 5.17 4.44 15.81
N LEU A 122 6.43 4.16 15.45
CA LEU A 122 7.57 5.02 15.76
C LEU A 122 7.44 6.39 15.09
N ALA A 123 6.88 6.47 13.87
CA ALA A 123 6.69 7.72 13.16
C ALA A 123 5.69 8.68 13.86
N PHE A 124 4.79 8.10 14.66
CA PHE A 124 3.80 8.79 15.49
C PHE A 124 4.20 8.85 16.99
N ASP A 125 5.50 8.74 17.30
CA ASP A 125 6.06 8.74 18.67
C ASP A 125 5.50 7.65 19.61
N GLY A 126 4.87 6.63 19.04
CA GLY A 126 4.42 5.44 19.74
C GLY A 126 5.48 4.34 19.76
N ALA A 127 5.19 3.29 20.51
CA ALA A 127 5.92 2.03 20.42
C ALA A 127 4.89 0.89 20.45
N LEU A 128 4.88 0.07 19.40
CA LEU A 128 3.99 -1.08 19.28
C LEU A 128 4.77 -2.37 19.62
N PRO A 129 4.34 -3.13 20.65
CA PRO A 129 4.94 -4.41 20.94
C PRO A 129 4.58 -5.45 19.85
N PRO A 130 5.42 -6.47 19.61
CA PRO A 130 5.17 -7.47 18.57
C PRO A 130 3.81 -8.16 18.68
N ALA A 131 3.35 -8.46 19.91
CA ALA A 131 2.07 -9.13 20.15
C ALA A 131 0.83 -8.34 19.67
N GLU A 132 0.95 -7.01 19.57
CA GLU A 132 -0.14 -6.14 19.14
C GLU A 132 0.02 -5.66 17.69
N SER A 133 1.17 -5.94 17.07
CA SER A 133 1.58 -5.40 15.76
C SER A 133 0.74 -5.91 14.58
N LEU A 134 -0.01 -7.00 14.74
CA LEU A 134 -0.92 -7.52 13.70
C LEU A 134 -2.30 -6.85 13.74
N ASN A 135 -2.59 -6.10 14.79
CA ASN A 135 -3.83 -5.34 14.86
C ASN A 135 -3.65 -4.05 14.05
N PRO A 136 -4.55 -3.76 13.09
CA PRO A 136 -4.47 -2.53 12.32
C PRO A 136 -4.58 -1.35 13.27
N LEU A 137 -3.66 -0.38 13.13
CA LEU A 137 -3.79 0.92 13.77
C LEU A 137 -5.09 1.57 13.26
N THR A 138 -6.13 1.58 14.10
CA THR A 138 -7.43 2.21 13.81
C THR A 138 -7.42 3.71 14.07
N THR A 139 -6.30 4.24 14.55
CA THR A 139 -6.10 5.68 14.73
C THR A 139 -6.04 6.36 13.38
N ASP A 140 -6.74 7.49 13.23
CA ASP A 140 -6.62 8.37 12.06
C ASP A 140 -5.13 8.65 11.79
N ILE A 141 -4.56 8.03 10.74
CA ILE A 141 -3.21 8.30 10.25
C ILE A 141 -3.27 9.65 9.55
N ARG A 142 -3.27 10.72 10.34
CA ARG A 142 -3.27 12.10 9.87
C ARG A 142 -2.04 12.80 10.40
N PRO A 143 -1.48 13.75 9.65
CA PRO A 143 -0.48 14.62 10.21
C PRO A 143 -1.07 15.39 11.39
N LEU A 144 -0.59 15.09 12.59
CA LEU A 144 -1.03 15.76 13.82
C LEU A 144 0.08 16.71 14.28
N PRO A 145 -0.24 17.97 14.62
CA PRO A 145 0.69 18.83 15.33
C PRO A 145 1.15 18.14 16.60
N LEU A 146 2.47 18.03 16.80
CA LEU A 146 3.03 17.48 18.02
C LEU A 146 2.83 18.47 19.18
N PRO A 147 2.62 17.98 20.41
CA PRO A 147 2.73 18.81 21.60
C PRO A 147 4.09 19.53 21.65
N ASP A 148 4.13 20.69 22.30
CA ASP A 148 5.35 21.48 22.55
C ASP A 148 6.04 22.09 21.31
N GLY A 149 5.37 22.11 20.14
CA GLY A 149 5.92 22.74 18.93
C GLY A 149 7.05 21.95 18.26
N ARG A 150 7.14 20.64 18.53
CA ARG A 150 8.15 19.72 17.96
C ARG A 150 7.86 19.28 16.52
N GLY A 151 7.03 20.01 15.79
CA GLY A 151 6.70 19.70 14.40
C GLY A 151 5.40 18.91 14.24
N VAL A 152 5.38 17.99 13.27
CA VAL A 152 4.19 17.23 12.86
C VAL A 152 4.54 15.75 12.74
N THR A 153 3.64 14.88 13.18
CA THR A 153 3.77 13.44 12.91
C THR A 153 3.46 13.14 11.45
N LEU A 154 4.32 12.40 10.74
CA LEU A 154 4.05 12.01 9.36
C LEU A 154 4.18 10.51 9.19
N PRO A 155 3.31 9.88 8.39
CA PRO A 155 3.47 8.48 8.05
C PRO A 155 4.74 8.29 7.21
N LEU A 156 5.44 7.20 7.47
CA LEU A 156 6.63 6.84 6.69
C LEU A 156 6.23 6.31 5.32
N LEU A 157 7.02 6.67 4.30
CA LEU A 157 7.10 5.87 3.08
C LEU A 157 7.79 4.55 3.41
N ILE A 158 7.15 3.43 3.11
CA ILE A 158 7.70 2.08 3.24
C ILE A 158 7.82 1.53 1.84
N GLY A 159 9.06 1.50 1.36
CA GLY A 159 9.45 1.11 0.01
C GLY A 159 9.83 -0.35 -0.11
N ILE A 160 9.48 -0.97 -1.23
CA ILE A 160 10.03 -2.27 -1.64
C ILE A 160 10.18 -2.36 -3.15
N GLN A 161 11.09 -3.22 -3.61
CA GLN A 161 11.22 -3.58 -5.01
C GLN A 161 10.51 -4.92 -5.28
N GLN A 162 9.52 -4.90 -6.16
CA GLN A 162 8.72 -6.08 -6.54
C GLN A 162 8.40 -6.04 -8.04
N GLU A 163 9.40 -6.29 -8.88
CA GLU A 163 9.27 -6.18 -10.35
C GLU A 163 8.77 -7.48 -11.01
N GLY A 164 8.85 -8.62 -10.33
CA GLY A 164 8.45 -9.94 -10.85
C GLY A 164 9.64 -10.84 -11.20
N ASP A 165 9.38 -12.01 -11.76
CA ASP A 165 10.39 -13.00 -12.19
C ASP A 165 11.18 -13.71 -11.06
N GLY A 166 10.74 -13.58 -9.81
CA GLY A 166 11.41 -14.25 -8.68
C GLY A 166 12.75 -13.59 -8.32
N PHE A 167 13.59 -14.31 -7.58
CA PHE A 167 14.87 -13.75 -7.11
C PHE A 167 15.82 -13.52 -8.30
N PRO A 168 16.48 -12.35 -8.42
CA PRO A 168 16.57 -11.26 -7.42
C PRO A 168 15.55 -10.12 -7.55
N ASN A 169 14.67 -10.15 -8.56
CA ASN A 169 13.79 -9.02 -8.95
C ASN A 169 12.47 -8.95 -8.15
N SER A 170 12.06 -10.05 -7.51
CA SER A 170 10.99 -10.12 -6.52
C SER A 170 11.58 -10.29 -5.12
N ALA A 171 11.52 -9.22 -4.32
CA ALA A 171 11.92 -9.27 -2.91
C ALA A 171 10.96 -10.17 -2.12
N LEU A 172 9.66 -10.06 -2.38
CA LEU A 172 8.58 -10.85 -1.79
C LEU A 172 8.27 -12.06 -2.66
N ARG A 173 8.41 -13.26 -2.10
CA ARG A 173 8.19 -14.53 -2.81
C ARG A 173 7.27 -15.46 -2.04
N SER A 174 7.44 -15.52 -0.73
CA SER A 174 6.63 -16.41 0.09
C SER A 174 5.31 -15.76 0.51
N GLY A 175 4.18 -16.40 0.20
CA GLY A 175 2.85 -15.84 0.50
C GLY A 175 2.36 -14.76 -0.46
N TYR A 176 3.11 -14.49 -1.54
CA TYR A 176 2.77 -13.50 -2.57
C TYR A 176 2.58 -14.17 -3.93
N THR A 177 1.80 -13.53 -4.81
CA THR A 177 1.56 -14.03 -6.16
C THR A 177 2.83 -13.94 -7.00
N PRO A 178 3.29 -15.03 -7.65
CA PRO A 178 4.38 -14.96 -8.61
C PRO A 178 3.96 -14.12 -9.83
N LEU A 179 4.79 -13.14 -10.18
CA LEU A 179 4.52 -12.22 -11.29
C LEU A 179 5.46 -12.49 -12.46
N PRO A 180 4.98 -12.30 -13.71
CA PRO A 180 5.85 -12.34 -14.88
C PRO A 180 6.87 -11.20 -14.84
N SER A 181 7.99 -11.37 -15.54
CA SER A 181 8.94 -10.28 -15.77
C SER A 181 8.34 -9.17 -16.63
N ASN A 182 8.90 -7.96 -16.53
CA ASN A 182 8.50 -6.86 -17.41
C ASN A 182 8.70 -7.20 -18.89
N MET A 183 9.73 -7.96 -19.26
CA MET A 183 9.91 -8.40 -20.65
C MET A 183 8.83 -9.38 -21.09
N ALA A 184 8.39 -10.27 -20.21
CA ALA A 184 7.29 -11.18 -20.50
C ALA A 184 5.97 -10.41 -20.71
N LEU A 185 5.70 -9.39 -19.89
CA LEU A 185 4.59 -8.44 -20.11
C LEU A 185 4.76 -7.65 -21.41
N GLY A 186 5.99 -7.24 -21.71
CA GLY A 186 6.40 -6.61 -22.96
C GLY A 186 6.03 -7.41 -24.20
N ALA A 187 6.30 -8.71 -24.16
CA ALA A 187 6.06 -9.64 -25.25
C ALA A 187 4.57 -9.88 -25.55
N THR A 188 3.65 -9.48 -24.67
CA THR A 188 2.21 -9.60 -24.93
C THR A 188 1.68 -8.44 -25.77
N TRP A 189 2.39 -7.31 -25.81
CA TRP A 189 1.93 -6.04 -26.40
C TRP A 189 0.54 -5.60 -25.89
N ASN A 190 0.16 -6.03 -24.69
CA ASN A 190 -1.16 -5.82 -24.13
C ASN A 190 -1.10 -5.03 -22.82
N PRO A 191 -1.51 -3.74 -22.80
CA PRO A 191 -1.50 -2.92 -21.59
C PRO A 191 -2.44 -3.42 -20.49
N VAL A 192 -3.43 -4.24 -20.83
CA VAL A 192 -4.33 -4.83 -19.83
C VAL A 192 -3.59 -5.80 -18.93
N ASP A 193 -2.64 -6.57 -19.46
CA ASP A 193 -1.86 -7.55 -18.69
C ASP A 193 -0.89 -6.83 -17.74
N ALA A 194 -0.23 -5.77 -18.22
CA ALA A 194 0.63 -4.93 -17.39
C ALA A 194 -0.15 -4.24 -16.26
N ALA A 195 -1.34 -3.69 -16.55
CA ALA A 195 -2.21 -3.08 -15.55
C ALA A 195 -2.73 -4.11 -14.53
N ALA A 196 -3.03 -5.34 -14.97
CA ALA A 196 -3.43 -6.43 -14.07
C ALA A 196 -2.29 -6.82 -13.12
N ALA A 197 -1.06 -6.96 -13.62
CA ALA A 197 0.12 -7.23 -12.80
C ALA A 197 0.35 -6.10 -11.77
N GLY A 198 0.30 -4.83 -12.21
CA GLY A 198 0.42 -3.68 -11.31
C GLY A 198 -0.68 -3.64 -10.24
N LYS A 199 -1.92 -4.01 -10.60
CA LYS A 199 -3.03 -4.09 -9.63
C LYS A 199 -2.79 -5.17 -8.58
N ILE A 200 -2.30 -6.35 -8.96
CA ILE A 200 -1.98 -7.44 -8.02
C ILE A 200 -0.90 -6.97 -7.05
N VAL A 201 0.22 -6.43 -7.56
CA VAL A 201 1.31 -5.88 -6.73
C VAL A 201 0.78 -4.83 -5.77
N GLY A 202 0.05 -3.84 -6.26
CA GLY A 202 -0.46 -2.75 -5.45
C GLY A 202 -1.39 -3.24 -4.33
N GLN A 203 -2.26 -4.22 -4.61
CA GLN A 203 -3.16 -4.80 -3.62
C GLN A 203 -2.40 -5.61 -2.55
N GLU A 204 -1.44 -6.42 -2.94
CA GLU A 204 -0.64 -7.22 -2.00
C GLU A 204 0.27 -6.36 -1.12
N LEU A 205 0.92 -5.35 -1.71
CA LEU A 205 1.77 -4.40 -0.97
C LEU A 205 0.95 -3.56 0.02
N ALA A 206 -0.18 -3.00 -0.42
CA ALA A 206 -1.06 -2.24 0.46
C ALA A 206 -1.60 -3.09 1.61
N GLY A 207 -1.96 -4.36 1.35
CA GLY A 207 -2.38 -5.31 2.39
C GLY A 207 -1.27 -5.65 3.40
N SER A 208 -0.01 -5.46 3.01
CA SER A 208 1.17 -5.75 3.85
C SER A 208 1.73 -4.51 4.57
N GLY A 209 1.09 -3.33 4.41
CA GLY A 209 1.56 -2.07 4.99
C GLY A 209 2.67 -1.36 4.18
N VAL A 210 3.01 -1.86 3.01
CA VAL A 210 3.95 -1.23 2.07
C VAL A 210 3.19 -0.23 1.21
N ASN A 211 3.65 1.02 1.18
CA ASN A 211 2.95 2.12 0.49
C ASN A 211 3.76 2.75 -0.65
N MET A 212 4.97 2.25 -0.93
CA MET A 212 5.80 2.70 -2.03
C MET A 212 6.40 1.50 -2.79
N LEU A 213 6.12 1.43 -4.09
CA LEU A 213 6.76 0.48 -5.00
C LEU A 213 7.95 1.17 -5.68
N LEU A 214 9.13 0.57 -5.58
CA LEU A 214 10.33 0.99 -6.31
C LEU A 214 10.37 0.29 -7.68
N GLY A 215 9.51 0.77 -8.59
CA GLY A 215 9.35 0.23 -9.93
C GLY A 215 8.03 0.68 -10.57
N PRO A 216 7.67 0.14 -11.75
CA PRO A 216 8.47 -0.75 -12.59
C PRO A 216 9.62 -0.01 -13.28
N ALA A 217 10.65 -0.75 -13.71
CA ALA A 217 11.69 -0.17 -14.57
C ALA A 217 11.11 0.25 -15.94
N LEU A 218 11.33 1.52 -16.30
CA LEU A 218 10.96 2.11 -17.59
C LEU A 218 12.18 2.26 -18.53
N ASP A 219 13.22 1.48 -18.28
CA ASP A 219 14.40 1.44 -19.13
C ASP A 219 14.05 0.79 -20.48
N VAL A 220 14.59 1.36 -21.56
CA VAL A 220 14.42 0.83 -22.92
C VAL A 220 15.64 -0.01 -23.28
N LEU A 221 15.43 -1.32 -23.50
CA LEU A 221 16.48 -2.24 -23.91
C LEU A 221 16.51 -2.38 -25.44
N ASP A 222 17.13 -1.41 -26.11
CA ASP A 222 17.23 -1.38 -27.59
C ASP A 222 18.24 -2.43 -28.12
N ALA A 223 19.40 -2.55 -27.46
CA ALA A 223 20.43 -3.52 -27.83
C ALA A 223 20.71 -4.48 -26.65
N PRO A 224 20.34 -5.78 -26.76
CA PRO A 224 20.63 -6.75 -25.72
C PRO A 224 22.15 -6.98 -25.61
N ARG A 225 22.68 -6.91 -24.38
CA ARG A 225 24.08 -7.22 -24.09
C ARG A 225 24.20 -8.62 -23.53
N ALA A 226 25.23 -9.35 -23.96
CA ALA A 226 25.53 -10.69 -23.47
C ALA A 226 26.12 -10.70 -22.06
N ASP A 227 26.69 -9.58 -21.60
CA ASP A 227 27.23 -9.47 -20.24
C ASP A 227 26.09 -9.27 -19.22
N PRO A 228 25.85 -10.24 -18.32
CA PRO A 228 24.78 -10.17 -17.32
C PRO A 228 24.94 -9.00 -16.34
N LYS A 229 26.16 -8.53 -16.09
CA LYS A 229 26.42 -7.46 -15.11
C LYS A 229 26.04 -6.07 -15.63
N THR A 230 25.93 -5.91 -16.94
CA THR A 230 25.62 -4.64 -17.61
C THR A 230 24.32 -4.70 -18.42
N SER A 231 23.62 -5.83 -18.36
CA SER A 231 22.35 -6.06 -19.04
C SER A 231 21.18 -5.75 -18.10
N LEU A 232 20.19 -5.00 -18.59
CA LEU A 232 18.90 -4.82 -17.92
C LEU A 232 18.13 -6.14 -17.80
N GLY A 233 18.52 -7.15 -18.58
CA GLY A 233 17.87 -8.45 -18.61
C GLY A 233 16.38 -8.32 -18.91
N VAL A 234 15.57 -9.09 -18.20
CA VAL A 234 14.11 -9.13 -18.36
C VAL A 234 13.38 -8.04 -17.57
N ARG A 235 14.10 -7.08 -16.97
CA ARG A 235 13.51 -5.96 -16.20
C ARG A 235 12.93 -4.87 -17.09
N SER A 236 13.33 -4.80 -18.36
CA SER A 236 12.75 -3.88 -19.34
C SER A 236 11.52 -4.49 -20.00
N PHE A 237 10.51 -3.66 -20.30
CA PHE A 237 9.39 -4.06 -21.15
C PHE A 237 9.78 -4.29 -22.62
N GLY A 238 10.97 -3.85 -23.06
CA GLY A 238 11.49 -4.11 -24.41
C GLY A 238 12.28 -2.94 -25.00
N GLY A 239 12.56 -3.04 -26.30
CA GLY A 239 13.42 -2.06 -27.01
C GLY A 239 12.70 -0.87 -27.64
N SER A 240 11.37 -0.80 -27.56
CA SER A 240 10.61 0.31 -28.13
C SER A 240 10.18 1.30 -27.05
N PRO A 241 10.64 2.58 -27.09
CA PRO A 241 10.20 3.60 -26.14
C PRO A 241 8.68 3.77 -26.09
N TYR A 242 8.01 3.59 -27.24
CA TYR A 242 6.55 3.63 -27.32
C TYR A 242 5.91 2.53 -26.47
N TRP A 243 6.35 1.28 -26.61
CA TRP A 243 5.78 0.15 -25.87
C TRP A 243 6.14 0.19 -24.39
N VAL A 244 7.38 0.55 -24.05
CA VAL A 244 7.80 0.75 -22.65
C VAL A 244 6.93 1.82 -21.98
N GLY A 245 6.75 2.98 -22.62
CA GLY A 245 5.88 4.03 -22.10
C GLY A 245 4.38 3.72 -22.15
N ARG A 246 3.94 2.73 -22.94
CA ARG A 246 2.53 2.30 -22.99
C ARG A 246 2.21 1.29 -21.91
N LEU A 247 3.14 0.38 -21.61
CA LEU A 247 2.98 -0.67 -20.60
C LEU A 247 3.29 -0.18 -19.19
N GLY A 248 4.13 0.85 -19.04
CA GLY A 248 4.46 1.46 -17.76
C GLY A 248 3.46 2.49 -17.21
N LYS A 249 2.31 2.69 -17.86
CA LYS A 249 1.24 3.61 -17.43
C LYS A 249 0.24 2.91 -16.53
#